data_AF-A0ABD6C8X6-F1
#
_entry.id   AF-A0ABD6C8X6-F1
#
_cell.length_a   1.000
_cell.length_b   1.000
_cell.length_c   1.000
_cell.angle_alpha   90.00
_cell.angle_beta   90.00
_cell.angle_gamma   90.00
#
_symmetry.space_group_name_H-M   'P 1'
#
loop_
_entity.id
_entity.type
_entity.pdbx_description
1 polymer ?
#
loop_
_entity_poly.entity_id
_entity_poly.type
_entity_poly.pdbx_seq_one_letter_code
_entity_poly.pdbx_strand_id
1 'polypeptide(L)'
;MFDFLPWSKRNSEPEQRIHEEITPPARKRIAHSLRFVEKEDISSAYDTLVELTGNDPHWFEYSHKRKQEQYNFILNVDDQDILLDYLEFLLNTIWRSRGSYSTPTYSTNDLIEACLKVEMALIEEGILIQMKPSPSEEMIKDEWNRNDYHKIIFQQLSDETIIESDQELRVLALGDTWKEPLEGYNEAWQLYKEGTFTYVIPEKLYNSLEAVCERICIDNEEWLDESAGLGDCISELREQGLFKPNDEMVAEWQKIASGIQVGVQRAGGDRKRHEKIDQDYLILLLHQVSSFLTFVIKRYEKEIRE
;
A
#
# COMPACT_ATOMS: atom_id res chain seq x y z
N MET A 1 33.01 18.70 -0.02
CA MET A 1 32.70 18.09 1.29
C MET A 1 32.94 16.59 1.10
N PHE A 2 33.59 15.86 2.01
CA PHE A 2 33.82 14.42 1.80
C PHE A 2 32.53 13.67 2.13
N ASP A 3 31.88 13.08 1.12
CA ASP A 3 30.71 12.20 1.26
C ASP A 3 31.12 10.85 1.85
N PHE A 4 31.56 10.85 3.11
CA PHE A 4 31.89 9.63 3.84
C PHE A 4 30.65 9.09 4.55
N LEU A 5 29.95 8.15 3.92
CA LEU A 5 28.99 7.31 4.62
C LEU A 5 29.73 6.21 5.43
N PRO A 6 29.43 6.01 6.73
CA PRO A 6 29.97 4.90 7.53
C PRO A 6 29.62 3.53 6.93
N TRP A 7 30.50 2.53 7.08
CA TRP A 7 30.27 1.16 6.60
C TRP A 7 28.93 0.57 7.06
N SER A 8 28.53 0.86 8.29
CA SER A 8 27.24 0.42 8.85
C SER A 8 26.03 1.05 8.18
N LYS A 9 26.16 2.26 7.61
CA LYS A 9 25.11 2.93 6.83
C LYS A 9 25.17 2.57 5.33
N ARG A 10 26.34 2.22 4.81
CA ARG A 10 26.52 1.73 3.44
C ARG A 10 25.95 0.34 3.20
N ASN A 11 25.90 -0.48 4.25
CA ASN A 11 25.42 -1.87 4.18
C ASN A 11 24.16 -2.12 5.02
N SER A 12 23.57 -1.07 5.61
CA SER A 12 22.24 -1.20 6.20
C SER A 12 21.22 -1.07 5.08
N GLU A 13 20.52 -2.15 4.78
CA GLU A 13 19.30 -2.03 3.99
C GLU A 13 18.29 -1.16 4.76
N PRO A 14 17.59 -0.25 4.07
CA PRO A 14 16.54 0.51 4.71
C PRO A 14 15.47 -0.44 5.26
N GLU A 15 14.85 -0.10 6.39
CA GLU A 15 13.78 -0.93 6.96
C GLU A 15 12.64 -1.07 5.94
N GLN A 16 12.30 -2.31 5.55
CA GLN A 16 11.22 -2.61 4.62
C GLN A 16 9.90 -2.00 5.14
N ARG A 17 9.24 -1.20 4.29
CA ARG A 17 8.02 -0.46 4.69
C ARG A 17 6.72 -1.06 4.13
N ILE A 18 6.84 -2.05 3.24
CA ILE A 18 5.76 -2.74 2.53
C ILE A 18 5.88 -4.23 2.87
N HIS A 19 4.78 -4.91 3.19
CA HIS A 19 4.82 -6.33 3.57
C HIS A 19 3.70 -7.12 2.90
N GLU A 20 4.02 -8.34 2.45
CA GLU A 20 2.99 -9.32 2.05
C GLU A 20 2.29 -9.91 3.26
N GLU A 21 3.04 -10.09 4.35
CA GLU A 21 2.54 -10.70 5.57
C GLU A 21 2.04 -9.67 6.59
N ILE A 22 0.95 -9.97 7.29
CA ILE A 22 0.42 -9.15 8.37
C ILE A 22 1.43 -9.10 9.52
N THR A 23 2.04 -7.92 9.70
CA THR A 23 3.09 -7.70 10.67
C THR A 23 2.59 -7.83 12.12
N PRO A 24 3.49 -8.11 13.09
CA PRO A 24 3.11 -8.17 14.51
C PRO A 24 2.44 -6.88 15.05
N PRO A 25 2.85 -5.66 14.66
CA PRO A 25 2.10 -4.44 15.00
C PRO A 25 0.68 -4.41 14.41
N ALA A 26 0.50 -4.77 13.14
CA ALA A 26 -0.83 -4.86 12.51
C ALA A 26 -1.73 -5.86 13.26
N ARG A 27 -1.22 -7.06 13.55
CA ARG A 27 -1.95 -8.10 14.32
C ARG A 27 -2.43 -7.58 15.67
N LYS A 28 -1.58 -6.86 16.40
CA LYS A 28 -1.98 -6.24 17.68
C LYS A 28 -3.13 -5.27 17.49
N ARG A 29 -3.02 -4.36 16.52
CA ARG A 29 -4.08 -3.37 16.25
C ARG A 29 -5.39 -4.04 15.86
N ILE A 30 -5.35 -5.02 14.96
CA ILE A 30 -6.51 -5.82 14.54
C ILE A 30 -7.15 -6.51 15.76
N ALA A 31 -6.36 -7.21 16.57
CA ALA A 31 -6.84 -7.90 17.77
C ALA A 31 -7.48 -6.93 18.77
N HIS A 32 -6.95 -5.71 18.89
CA HIS A 32 -7.51 -4.66 19.73
C HIS A 32 -8.84 -4.12 19.19
N SER A 33 -8.95 -3.91 17.87
CA SER A 33 -10.17 -3.44 17.21
C SER A 33 -11.35 -4.40 17.38
N LEU A 34 -11.08 -5.69 17.58
CA LEU A 34 -12.09 -6.75 17.67
C LEU A 34 -12.44 -7.16 19.11
N ARG A 35 -11.93 -6.45 20.13
CA ARG A 35 -12.17 -6.80 21.55
C ARG A 35 -13.64 -6.74 21.99
N PHE A 36 -14.45 -5.96 21.29
CA PHE A 36 -15.87 -5.81 21.60
C PHE A 36 -16.68 -7.07 21.23
N VAL A 37 -16.15 -7.93 20.36
CA VAL A 37 -16.90 -9.09 19.86
C VAL A 37 -17.24 -10.06 20.98
N GLU A 38 -18.49 -10.53 20.99
CA GLU A 38 -19.02 -11.45 22.00
C GLU A 38 -18.61 -12.90 21.75
N LYS A 39 -18.57 -13.66 22.85
CA LYS A 39 -18.02 -15.02 22.86
C LYS A 39 -18.75 -15.97 21.92
N GLU A 40 -20.05 -15.80 21.71
CA GLU A 40 -20.80 -16.66 20.82
C GLU A 40 -20.48 -16.37 19.34
N ASP A 41 -20.18 -15.12 18.97
CA ASP A 41 -19.77 -14.80 17.59
C ASP A 41 -18.35 -15.29 17.31
N ILE A 42 -17.45 -15.17 18.30
CA ILE A 42 -16.10 -15.77 18.25
C ILE A 42 -16.22 -17.28 18.01
N SER A 43 -17.13 -17.95 18.73
CA SER A 43 -17.32 -19.40 18.62
C SER A 43 -17.90 -19.77 17.27
N SER A 44 -18.95 -19.07 16.82
CA SER A 44 -19.54 -19.30 15.49
C SER A 44 -18.55 -19.09 14.36
N ALA A 45 -17.69 -18.07 14.44
CA ALA A 45 -16.66 -17.81 13.45
C ALA A 45 -15.59 -18.92 13.43
N TYR A 46 -15.17 -19.36 14.61
CA TYR A 46 -14.22 -20.47 14.74
C TYR A 46 -14.79 -21.79 14.22
N ASP A 47 -16.02 -22.13 14.60
CA ASP A 47 -16.67 -23.36 14.14
C ASP A 47 -16.82 -23.34 12.61
N THR A 48 -17.11 -22.17 12.03
CA THR A 48 -17.16 -21.99 10.56
C THR A 48 -15.78 -22.18 9.91
N LEU A 49 -14.72 -21.65 10.53
CA LEU A 49 -13.33 -21.86 10.07
C LEU A 49 -13.01 -23.36 10.02
N VAL A 50 -13.26 -24.07 11.13
CA VAL A 50 -13.00 -25.52 11.24
C VAL A 50 -13.83 -26.31 10.23
N GLU A 51 -15.11 -25.97 10.08
CA GLU A 51 -16.03 -26.67 9.15
C GLU A 51 -15.60 -26.50 7.69
N LEU A 52 -15.23 -25.28 7.27
CA LEU A 52 -14.98 -24.96 5.86
C LEU A 52 -13.54 -25.23 5.43
N THR A 53 -12.56 -25.04 6.31
CA THR A 53 -11.14 -25.24 5.99
C THR A 53 -10.63 -26.62 6.40
N GLY A 54 -11.32 -27.30 7.32
CA GLY A 54 -10.83 -28.53 7.96
C GLY A 54 -9.67 -28.29 8.93
N ASN A 55 -9.21 -27.05 9.08
CA ASN A 55 -8.16 -26.67 10.00
C ASN A 55 -8.76 -26.42 11.39
N ASP A 56 -8.46 -27.30 12.35
CA ASP A 56 -8.68 -27.06 13.77
C ASP A 56 -7.35 -26.68 14.41
N PRO A 57 -7.04 -25.38 14.53
CA PRO A 57 -5.77 -24.96 15.09
C PRO A 57 -5.76 -25.12 16.63
N HIS A 58 -6.80 -25.71 17.23
CA HIS A 58 -6.92 -26.02 18.67
C HIS A 58 -6.71 -24.83 19.62
N TRP A 59 -7.04 -23.60 19.19
CA TRP A 59 -6.80 -22.39 20.01
C TRP A 59 -7.92 -22.05 20.98
N PHE A 60 -9.14 -22.57 20.73
CA PHE A 60 -10.34 -22.14 21.44
C PHE A 60 -10.91 -23.24 22.34
N GLU A 61 -10.07 -23.79 23.21
CA GLU A 61 -10.44 -24.93 24.07
C GLU A 61 -11.46 -24.55 25.17
N TYR A 62 -11.42 -23.32 25.71
CA TYR A 62 -12.20 -22.97 26.91
C TYR A 62 -13.19 -21.82 26.69
N SER A 63 -14.49 -22.15 26.70
CA SER A 63 -15.60 -21.20 26.49
C SER A 63 -15.54 -19.92 27.37
N HIS A 64 -15.03 -20.01 28.60
CA HIS A 64 -14.93 -18.86 29.51
C HIS A 64 -13.77 -17.90 29.17
N LYS A 65 -12.77 -18.34 28.40
CA LYS A 65 -11.59 -17.55 27.99
C LYS A 65 -11.60 -17.12 26.52
N ARG A 66 -12.69 -17.36 25.79
CA ARG A 66 -12.79 -17.13 24.33
C ARG A 66 -12.28 -15.77 23.82
N LYS A 67 -12.57 -14.65 24.51
CA LYS A 67 -12.05 -13.33 24.11
C LYS A 67 -10.51 -13.25 24.21
N GLN A 68 -9.93 -13.86 25.24
CA GLN A 68 -8.47 -13.93 25.42
C GLN A 68 -7.84 -14.90 24.40
N GLU A 69 -8.49 -16.04 24.15
CA GLU A 69 -8.06 -17.02 23.16
C GLU A 69 -8.07 -16.41 21.75
N GLN A 70 -9.11 -15.66 21.37
CA GLN A 70 -9.16 -14.89 20.13
C GLN A 70 -7.98 -13.92 20.01
N TYR A 71 -7.76 -13.12 21.06
CA TYR A 71 -6.68 -12.15 21.06
C TYR A 71 -5.33 -12.84 20.84
N ASN A 72 -5.09 -13.94 21.55
CA ASN A 72 -3.85 -14.72 21.41
C ASN A 72 -3.75 -15.40 20.04
N PHE A 73 -4.86 -15.89 19.49
CA PHE A 73 -4.89 -16.50 18.17
C PHE A 73 -4.45 -15.49 17.09
N ILE A 74 -5.06 -14.30 17.06
CA ILE A 74 -4.71 -13.25 16.07
C ILE A 74 -3.22 -12.89 16.16
N LEU A 75 -2.67 -12.84 17.39
CA LEU A 75 -1.27 -12.49 17.60
C LEU A 75 -0.28 -13.58 17.19
N ASN A 76 -0.63 -14.85 17.35
CA ASN A 76 0.35 -15.94 17.34
C ASN A 76 0.06 -17.04 16.31
N VAL A 77 -1.01 -16.95 15.51
CA VAL A 77 -1.23 -17.91 14.43
C VAL A 77 -0.13 -17.76 13.38
N ASP A 78 0.61 -18.83 13.13
CA ASP A 78 1.74 -18.81 12.20
C ASP A 78 1.29 -18.67 10.74
N ASP A 79 0.15 -19.29 10.41
CA ASP A 79 -0.41 -19.31 9.07
C ASP A 79 -1.28 -18.06 8.81
N GLN A 80 -0.88 -17.25 7.82
CA GLN A 80 -1.59 -16.05 7.42
C GLN A 80 -2.95 -16.34 6.78
N ASP A 81 -3.07 -17.39 5.98
CA ASP A 81 -4.33 -17.70 5.30
C ASP A 81 -5.38 -18.10 6.32
N ILE A 82 -4.99 -18.89 7.34
CA ILE A 82 -5.84 -19.24 8.47
C ILE A 82 -6.26 -17.98 9.27
N LEU A 83 -5.35 -17.00 9.43
CA LEU A 83 -5.68 -15.73 10.08
C LEU A 83 -6.73 -14.95 9.27
N LEU A 84 -6.49 -14.79 7.98
CA LEU A 84 -7.38 -14.04 7.09
C LEU A 84 -8.76 -14.69 7.03
N ASP A 85 -8.82 -16.02 6.81
CA ASP A 85 -10.06 -16.79 6.83
C ASP A 85 -10.84 -16.57 8.14
N TYR A 86 -10.16 -16.66 9.29
CA TYR A 86 -10.77 -16.41 10.58
C TYR A 86 -11.34 -14.99 10.68
N LEU A 87 -10.58 -13.97 10.25
CA LEU A 87 -11.01 -12.58 10.28
C LEU A 87 -12.21 -12.37 9.34
N GLU A 88 -12.23 -12.96 8.15
CA GLU A 88 -13.39 -12.93 7.26
C GLU A 88 -14.61 -13.55 7.93
N PHE A 89 -14.49 -14.77 8.47
CA PHE A 89 -15.61 -15.44 9.13
C PHE A 89 -16.12 -14.64 10.32
N LEU A 90 -15.23 -14.06 11.12
CA LEU A 90 -15.57 -13.26 12.28
C LEU A 90 -16.31 -11.98 11.89
N LEU A 91 -15.73 -11.17 10.99
CA LEU A 91 -16.34 -9.95 10.50
C LEU A 91 -17.68 -10.25 9.83
N ASN A 92 -17.76 -11.32 9.04
CA ASN A 92 -19.03 -11.70 8.42
C ASN A 92 -20.06 -12.20 9.44
N THR A 93 -19.65 -12.81 10.55
CA THR A 93 -20.53 -13.32 11.61
C THR A 93 -21.12 -12.19 12.45
N ILE A 94 -20.31 -11.23 12.90
CA ILE A 94 -20.78 -10.12 13.74
C ILE A 94 -21.77 -9.20 13.01
N TRP A 95 -21.73 -9.19 11.68
CA TRP A 95 -22.69 -8.49 10.85
C TRP A 95 -24.00 -9.26 10.61
N ARG A 96 -24.19 -10.46 11.18
CA ARG A 96 -25.47 -11.21 11.09
C ARG A 96 -26.41 -10.82 12.23
N SER A 97 -27.69 -10.62 11.93
CA SER A 97 -28.72 -10.43 12.96
C SER A 97 -28.99 -11.75 13.67
N ARG A 98 -28.94 -11.76 15.01
CA ARG A 98 -29.34 -12.92 15.82
C ARG A 98 -30.88 -13.01 15.88
N GLY A 99 -31.48 -13.83 15.02
CA GLY A 99 -32.83 -14.37 15.20
C GLY A 99 -34.01 -13.62 14.55
N SER A 100 -35.19 -14.25 14.64
CA SER A 100 -36.43 -13.92 13.90
C SER A 100 -37.16 -12.63 14.32
N TYR A 101 -36.69 -11.94 15.37
CA TYR A 101 -37.31 -10.72 15.92
C TYR A 101 -36.25 -9.66 16.27
N SER A 102 -35.51 -9.27 15.23
CA SER A 102 -35.04 -7.90 14.91
C SER A 102 -34.53 -6.99 16.06
N THR A 103 -33.35 -7.31 16.61
CA THR A 103 -32.37 -6.27 17.00
C THR A 103 -30.96 -6.78 16.68
N PRO A 104 -30.17 -6.07 15.85
CA PRO A 104 -28.76 -6.39 15.65
C PRO A 104 -28.01 -6.38 16.98
N THR A 105 -27.08 -7.32 17.17
CA THR A 105 -26.23 -7.36 18.38
C THR A 105 -25.30 -6.15 18.47
N TYR A 106 -24.88 -5.64 17.31
CA TYR A 106 -23.98 -4.49 17.18
C TYR A 106 -24.63 -3.43 16.30
N SER A 107 -24.36 -2.16 16.58
CA SER A 107 -24.81 -1.10 15.67
C SER A 107 -23.97 -1.13 14.38
N THR A 108 -24.59 -0.76 13.25
CA THR A 108 -23.89 -0.66 11.96
C THR A 108 -22.66 0.25 12.06
N ASN A 109 -22.75 1.35 12.83
CA ASN A 109 -21.66 2.29 13.01
C ASN A 109 -20.47 1.68 13.75
N ASP A 110 -20.71 0.94 14.83
CA ASP A 110 -19.64 0.26 15.58
C ASP A 110 -18.91 -0.77 14.69
N LEU A 111 -19.67 -1.46 13.84
CA LEU A 111 -19.12 -2.44 12.91
C LEU A 111 -18.30 -1.79 11.78
N ILE A 112 -18.78 -0.70 11.19
CA ILE A 112 -18.01 0.08 10.21
C ILE A 112 -16.74 0.62 10.85
N GLU A 113 -16.82 1.14 12.08
CA GLU A 113 -15.64 1.64 12.81
C GLU A 113 -14.61 0.53 13.07
N ALA A 114 -15.06 -0.68 13.43
CA ALA A 114 -14.18 -1.83 13.60
C ALA A 114 -13.50 -2.23 12.29
N CYS A 115 -14.26 -2.33 11.18
CA CYS A 115 -13.72 -2.61 9.85
C CYS A 115 -12.69 -1.54 9.43
N LEU A 116 -13.00 -0.25 9.64
CA LEU A 116 -12.09 0.85 9.32
C LEU A 116 -10.78 0.74 10.13
N LYS A 117 -10.84 0.40 11.42
CA LYS A 117 -9.63 0.22 12.24
C LYS A 117 -8.79 -0.99 11.79
N VAL A 118 -9.43 -2.03 11.24
CA VAL A 118 -8.72 -3.17 10.64
C VAL A 118 -8.06 -2.74 9.33
N GLU A 119 -8.80 -2.08 8.44
CA GLU A 119 -8.27 -1.53 7.17
C GLU A 119 -7.07 -0.61 7.41
N MET A 120 -7.19 0.36 8.33
CA MET A 120 -6.11 1.28 8.68
C MET A 120 -4.90 0.59 9.32
N ALA A 121 -5.10 -0.52 10.06
CA ALA A 121 -3.98 -1.29 10.59
C ALA A 121 -3.17 -1.98 9.49
N LEU A 122 -3.80 -2.35 8.37
CA LEU A 122 -3.11 -2.89 7.21
C LEU A 122 -2.39 -1.77 6.43
N ILE A 123 -3.09 -0.66 6.17
CA ILE A 123 -2.54 0.48 5.40
C ILE A 123 -1.33 1.11 6.09
N GLU A 124 -1.45 1.47 7.38
CA GLU A 124 -0.40 2.19 8.11
C GLU A 124 0.85 1.33 8.32
N GLU A 125 0.69 0.01 8.33
CA GLU A 125 1.81 -0.93 8.40
C GLU A 125 2.35 -1.29 7.00
N GLY A 126 1.72 -0.82 5.92
CA GLY A 126 2.15 -1.09 4.54
C GLY A 126 1.87 -2.51 4.07
N ILE A 127 0.83 -3.16 4.60
CA ILE A 127 0.45 -4.52 4.22
C ILE A 127 -0.27 -4.49 2.87
N LEU A 128 0.12 -5.35 1.93
CA LEU A 128 -0.46 -5.45 0.59
C LEU A 128 -1.77 -6.26 0.58
N ILE A 129 -2.62 -6.03 1.56
CA ILE A 129 -3.93 -6.68 1.71
C ILE A 129 -4.98 -5.59 1.91
N GLN A 130 -6.04 -5.63 1.11
CA GLN A 130 -7.20 -4.76 1.26
C GLN A 130 -8.45 -5.51 1.69
N MET A 131 -9.36 -4.81 2.36
CA MET A 131 -10.68 -5.31 2.70
C MET A 131 -11.68 -4.87 1.63
N LYS A 132 -12.51 -5.79 1.14
CA LYS A 132 -13.65 -5.50 0.26
C LYS A 132 -14.97 -5.96 0.90
N PRO A 133 -16.04 -5.15 0.88
CA PRO A 133 -16.07 -3.76 0.45
C PRO A 133 -15.20 -2.86 1.36
N SER A 134 -14.61 -1.81 0.80
CA SER A 134 -13.76 -0.90 1.59
C SER A 134 -14.58 -0.14 2.64
N PRO A 135 -14.23 -0.22 3.95
CA PRO A 135 -14.91 0.56 4.97
C PRO A 135 -14.75 2.07 4.79
N SER A 136 -13.61 2.54 4.28
CA SER A 136 -13.36 3.97 4.08
C SER A 136 -14.06 4.57 2.85
N GLU A 137 -14.56 3.75 1.93
CA GLU A 137 -15.21 4.22 0.71
C GLU A 137 -16.62 3.66 0.48
N GLU A 138 -16.76 2.35 0.45
CA GLU A 138 -17.98 1.66 0.01
C GLU A 138 -18.98 1.53 1.17
N MET A 139 -18.53 1.21 2.38
CA MET A 139 -19.43 0.99 3.52
C MET A 139 -20.01 2.29 4.09
N ILE A 140 -19.32 3.43 3.92
CA ILE A 140 -19.75 4.75 4.44
C ILE A 140 -20.72 5.47 3.50
N LYS A 141 -20.63 5.25 2.17
CA LYS A 141 -21.39 6.04 1.18
C LYS A 141 -22.87 5.68 1.07
N ASP A 142 -23.26 4.43 1.40
CA ASP A 142 -24.53 3.87 0.89
C ASP A 142 -25.50 3.31 1.94
N GLU A 143 -25.49 3.79 3.20
CA GLU A 143 -26.29 3.14 4.28
C GLU A 143 -26.16 1.61 4.19
N TRP A 144 -24.91 1.12 4.03
CA TRP A 144 -24.60 -0.19 3.45
C TRP A 144 -25.56 -1.28 3.92
N ASN A 145 -26.51 -1.63 3.04
CA ASN A 145 -27.55 -2.61 3.32
C ASN A 145 -27.03 -3.98 2.90
N ARG A 146 -26.38 -4.66 3.84
CA ARG A 146 -25.78 -5.98 3.63
C ARG A 146 -26.85 -7.00 3.21
N ASN A 147 -26.96 -7.22 1.91
CA ASN A 147 -27.59 -8.43 1.39
C ASN A 147 -26.56 -9.58 1.41
N ASP A 148 -27.02 -10.82 1.28
CA ASP A 148 -26.19 -12.03 1.37
C ASP A 148 -25.02 -12.11 0.36
N TYR A 149 -24.97 -11.18 -0.61
CA TYR A 149 -23.95 -11.10 -1.66
C TYR A 149 -22.77 -10.19 -1.31
N HIS A 150 -22.85 -9.35 -0.28
CA HIS A 150 -21.75 -8.47 0.14
C HIS A 150 -21.06 -9.04 1.38
N LYS A 151 -20.21 -10.05 1.15
CA LYS A 151 -19.31 -10.57 2.18
C LYS A 151 -18.09 -9.66 2.31
N ILE A 152 -17.61 -9.51 3.53
CA ILE A 152 -16.32 -8.88 3.81
C ILE A 152 -15.26 -9.91 3.50
N ILE A 153 -14.36 -9.60 2.57
CA ILE A 153 -13.24 -10.46 2.16
C ILE A 153 -11.94 -9.66 2.16
N PHE A 154 -10.82 -10.36 2.33
CA PHE A 154 -9.50 -9.82 2.13
C PHE A 154 -8.99 -10.18 0.74
N GLN A 155 -8.33 -9.23 0.09
CA GLN A 155 -7.76 -9.41 -1.23
C GLN A 155 -6.33 -8.90 -1.25
N GLN A 156 -5.44 -9.65 -1.88
CA GLN A 156 -4.07 -9.22 -2.10
C GLN A 156 -4.04 -8.09 -3.15
N LEU A 157 -3.36 -7.00 -2.80
CA LEU A 157 -3.24 -5.79 -3.63
C LEU A 157 -2.17 -5.93 -4.71
N SER A 158 -1.05 -6.56 -4.37
CA SER A 158 0.11 -6.68 -5.23
C SER A 158 0.98 -7.85 -4.75
N ASP A 159 2.05 -8.11 -5.49
CA ASP A 159 3.01 -9.17 -5.23
C ASP A 159 4.38 -8.62 -4.80
N GLU A 160 5.31 -9.52 -4.49
CA GLU A 160 6.68 -9.23 -4.04
C GLU A 160 7.42 -8.20 -4.92
N THR A 161 7.07 -8.06 -6.20
CA THR A 161 7.78 -7.15 -7.11
C THR A 161 7.65 -5.68 -6.70
N ILE A 162 6.58 -5.28 -6.00
CA ILE A 162 6.49 -3.92 -5.45
C ILE A 162 7.45 -3.72 -4.28
N ILE A 163 7.67 -4.76 -3.48
CA ILE A 163 8.57 -4.71 -2.32
C ILE A 163 10.00 -4.58 -2.84
N GLU A 164 10.37 -5.40 -3.82
CA GLU A 164 11.68 -5.33 -4.46
C GLU A 164 11.92 -3.94 -5.07
N SER A 165 10.98 -3.44 -5.88
CA SER A 165 11.09 -2.15 -6.55
C SER A 165 11.23 -0.98 -5.55
N ASP A 166 10.43 -0.97 -4.47
CA ASP A 166 10.53 0.03 -3.40
C ASP A 166 11.88 -0.03 -2.67
N GLN A 167 12.30 -1.24 -2.31
CA GLN A 167 13.50 -1.46 -1.52
C GLN A 167 14.76 -1.07 -2.31
N GLU A 168 14.82 -1.44 -3.59
CA GLU A 168 15.91 -1.03 -4.48
C GLU A 168 16.01 0.49 -4.60
N LEU A 169 14.88 1.19 -4.80
CA LEU A 169 14.89 2.65 -4.91
C LEU A 169 15.35 3.32 -3.61
N ARG A 170 14.94 2.78 -2.47
CA ARG A 170 15.33 3.32 -1.16
C ARG A 170 16.80 3.10 -0.84
N VAL A 171 17.40 2.03 -1.34
CA VAL A 171 18.86 1.84 -1.27
C VAL A 171 19.58 2.94 -2.06
N LEU A 172 19.09 3.31 -3.24
CA LEU A 172 19.66 4.42 -4.03
C LEU A 172 19.56 5.76 -3.28
N ALA A 173 18.47 5.98 -2.53
CA ALA A 173 18.26 7.18 -1.72
C ALA A 173 19.18 7.29 -0.49
N LEU A 174 19.95 6.24 -0.14
CA LEU A 174 20.95 6.32 0.94
C LEU A 174 22.16 7.17 0.56
N GLY A 175 22.43 7.33 -0.74
CA GLY A 175 23.48 8.21 -1.25
C GLY A 175 23.04 9.67 -1.32
N ASP A 176 23.99 10.60 -1.18
CA ASP A 176 23.70 12.04 -1.18
C ASP A 176 23.17 12.55 -2.54
N THR A 177 23.52 11.87 -3.64
CA THR A 177 23.11 12.27 -5.01
C THR A 177 21.59 12.18 -5.23
N TRP A 178 20.96 11.10 -4.76
CA TRP A 178 19.55 10.79 -5.08
C TRP A 178 18.58 11.09 -3.95
N LYS A 179 19.09 11.36 -2.75
CA LYS A 179 18.26 11.59 -1.58
C LYS A 179 17.22 12.70 -1.80
N GLU A 180 17.65 13.87 -2.28
CA GLU A 180 16.79 15.03 -2.53
C GLU A 180 15.82 14.79 -3.71
N PRO A 181 16.27 14.34 -4.91
CA PRO A 181 15.37 14.00 -6.01
C PRO A 181 14.28 12.95 -5.68
N LEU A 182 14.55 12.06 -4.72
CA LEU A 182 13.63 11.01 -4.29
C LEU A 182 12.72 11.40 -3.12
N GLU A 183 12.77 12.65 -2.64
CA GLU A 183 11.90 13.11 -1.54
C GLU A 183 10.42 13.01 -1.90
N GLY A 184 10.03 13.41 -3.12
CA GLY A 184 8.64 13.31 -3.59
C GLY A 184 8.11 11.88 -3.55
N TYR A 185 8.90 10.89 -3.96
CA TYR A 185 8.50 9.48 -3.87
C TYR A 185 8.29 9.02 -2.42
N ASN A 186 9.16 9.45 -1.50
CA ASN A 186 9.03 9.09 -0.09
C ASN A 186 7.81 9.75 0.57
N GLU A 187 7.52 11.01 0.23
CA GLU A 187 6.31 11.70 0.67
C GLU A 187 5.03 11.03 0.14
N ALA A 188 5.04 10.59 -1.11
CA ALA A 188 3.92 9.86 -1.71
C ALA A 188 3.57 8.59 -0.93
N TRP A 189 4.58 7.81 -0.54
CA TRP A 189 4.39 6.63 0.30
C TRP A 189 3.89 6.95 1.71
N GLN A 190 4.40 8.04 2.31
CA GLN A 190 3.93 8.47 3.62
C GLN A 190 2.45 8.83 3.58
N LEU A 191 2.02 9.60 2.57
CA LEU A 191 0.61 9.94 2.35
C LEU A 191 -0.27 8.71 2.13
N TYR A 192 0.23 7.72 1.40
CA TYR A 192 -0.46 6.45 1.22
C TYR A 192 -0.68 5.73 2.56
N LYS A 193 0.38 5.59 3.38
CA LYS A 193 0.30 4.95 4.70
C LYS A 193 -0.58 5.70 5.69
N GLU A 194 -0.73 7.01 5.51
CA GLU A 194 -1.66 7.85 6.29
C GLU A 194 -3.12 7.72 5.84
N GLY A 195 -3.42 6.95 4.78
CA GLY A 195 -4.75 6.82 4.21
C GLY A 195 -5.19 8.06 3.40
N THR A 196 -4.26 8.93 3.03
CA THR A 196 -4.54 10.15 2.25
C THR A 196 -4.58 9.84 0.76
N PHE A 197 -5.61 9.11 0.35
CA PHE A 197 -5.79 8.62 -1.02
C PHE A 197 -6.33 9.71 -1.96
N THR A 198 -5.50 10.71 -2.25
CA THR A 198 -5.89 11.88 -3.05
C THR A 198 -4.90 12.16 -4.17
N TYR A 199 -5.20 13.15 -5.00
CA TYR A 199 -4.34 13.60 -6.10
C TYR A 199 -2.93 14.05 -5.67
N VAL A 200 -2.73 14.33 -4.38
CA VAL A 200 -1.42 14.72 -3.85
C VAL A 200 -0.39 13.59 -4.03
N ILE A 201 -0.80 12.31 -3.97
CA ILE A 201 0.13 11.19 -4.20
C ILE A 201 0.68 11.23 -5.64
N PRO A 202 -0.15 11.21 -6.72
CA PRO A 202 0.32 11.38 -8.09
C PRO A 202 1.19 12.62 -8.32
N GLU A 203 0.86 13.75 -7.67
CA GLU A 203 1.65 14.99 -7.76
C GLU A 203 3.06 14.79 -7.20
N LYS A 204 3.17 14.18 -6.01
CA LYS A 204 4.47 13.89 -5.39
C LYS A 204 5.30 12.89 -6.20
N LEU A 205 4.65 11.92 -6.82
CA LEU A 205 5.31 10.98 -7.74
C LEU A 205 5.84 11.69 -8.99
N TYR A 206 5.03 12.57 -9.61
CA TYR A 206 5.46 13.36 -10.76
C TYR A 206 6.70 14.21 -10.44
N ASN A 207 6.69 14.91 -9.30
CA ASN A 207 7.80 15.75 -8.89
C ASN A 207 9.10 14.95 -8.72
N SER A 208 9.01 13.70 -8.26
CA SER A 208 10.19 12.84 -8.13
C SER A 208 10.71 12.34 -9.49
N LEU A 209 9.82 12.04 -10.44
CA LEU A 209 10.20 11.74 -11.82
C LEU A 209 10.97 12.91 -12.45
N GLU A 210 10.40 14.11 -12.34
CA GLU A 210 10.98 15.35 -12.85
C GLU A 210 12.34 15.62 -12.21
N ALA A 211 12.41 15.64 -10.88
CA ALA A 211 13.65 15.94 -10.16
C ALA A 211 14.79 14.95 -10.47
N VAL A 212 14.51 13.66 -10.62
CA VAL A 212 15.55 12.67 -10.98
C VAL A 212 16.02 12.86 -12.41
N CYS A 213 15.10 13.10 -13.34
CA CYS A 213 15.45 13.33 -14.74
C CYS A 213 16.23 14.64 -14.93
N GLU A 214 15.82 15.73 -14.27
CA GLU A 214 16.54 17.02 -14.27
C GLU A 214 17.92 16.90 -13.63
N ARG A 215 18.03 16.19 -12.50
CA ARG A 215 19.33 15.93 -11.84
C ARG A 215 20.33 15.25 -12.79
N ILE A 216 19.86 14.36 -13.66
CA ILE A 216 20.72 13.73 -14.67
C ILE A 216 21.00 14.70 -15.81
N CYS A 217 19.96 15.15 -16.52
CA CYS A 217 20.11 15.84 -17.79
C CYS A 217 20.62 17.28 -17.68
N ILE A 218 20.36 17.95 -16.56
CA ILE A 218 20.68 19.37 -16.35
C ILE A 218 21.85 19.48 -15.37
N ASP A 219 21.68 18.99 -14.14
CA ASP A 219 22.65 19.24 -13.06
C ASP A 219 23.96 18.48 -13.23
N ASN A 220 23.89 17.19 -13.58
CA ASN A 220 25.08 16.34 -13.64
C ASN A 220 25.76 16.38 -15.02
N GLU A 221 24.97 16.36 -16.10
CA GLU A 221 25.49 16.16 -17.45
C GLU A 221 25.37 17.39 -18.38
N GLU A 222 24.59 18.39 -18.00
CA GLU A 222 24.37 19.64 -18.78
C GLU A 222 23.94 19.38 -20.25
N TRP A 223 23.22 18.29 -20.53
CA TRP A 223 22.69 18.00 -21.86
C TRP A 223 21.52 18.92 -22.24
N LEU A 224 20.75 19.35 -21.25
CA LEU A 224 19.60 20.22 -21.40
C LEU A 224 19.71 21.47 -20.51
N ASP A 225 18.89 22.48 -20.79
CA ASP A 225 18.78 23.70 -19.98
C ASP A 225 17.66 23.60 -18.92
N GLU A 226 17.66 24.53 -17.97
CA GLU A 226 16.66 24.65 -16.88
C GLU A 226 15.21 24.87 -17.38
N SER A 227 14.99 25.09 -18.68
CA SER A 227 13.65 25.25 -19.25
C SER A 227 13.05 23.96 -19.78
N ALA A 228 13.84 22.90 -19.87
CA ALA A 228 13.41 21.58 -20.31
C ALA A 228 12.44 20.95 -19.30
N GLY A 229 11.35 20.37 -19.81
CA GLY A 229 10.43 19.60 -18.96
C GLY A 229 10.83 18.13 -18.87
N LEU A 230 10.12 17.37 -18.02
CA LEU A 230 10.29 15.92 -17.90
C LEU A 230 10.25 15.17 -19.25
N GLY A 231 9.38 15.58 -20.18
CA GLY A 231 9.28 14.97 -21.51
C GLY A 231 10.54 15.14 -22.37
N ASP A 232 11.19 16.31 -22.26
CA ASP A 232 12.45 16.61 -22.94
C ASP A 232 13.58 15.78 -22.32
N CYS A 233 13.64 15.72 -20.98
CA CYS A 233 14.62 14.91 -20.27
C CYS A 233 14.51 13.42 -20.62
N ILE A 234 13.30 12.85 -20.68
CA ILE A 234 13.09 11.45 -21.08
C ILE A 234 13.58 11.20 -22.52
N SER A 235 13.37 12.17 -23.41
CA SER A 235 13.82 12.08 -24.80
C SER A 235 15.35 12.10 -24.87
N GLU A 236 16.00 12.98 -24.10
CA GLU A 236 17.46 13.07 -24.04
C GLU A 236 18.09 11.80 -23.45
N LEU A 237 17.55 11.26 -22.35
CA LEU A 237 18.01 10.00 -21.75
C LEU A 237 17.96 8.84 -22.78
N ARG A 238 17.03 8.87 -23.73
CA ARG A 238 17.00 7.91 -24.85
C ARG A 238 18.11 8.17 -25.85
N GLU A 239 18.34 9.42 -26.25
CA GLU A 239 19.39 9.78 -27.20
C GLU A 239 20.78 9.37 -26.68
N GLN A 240 20.99 9.53 -25.37
CA GLN A 240 22.20 9.09 -24.66
C GLN A 240 22.27 7.57 -24.43
N GLY A 241 21.24 6.83 -24.83
CA GLY A 241 21.26 5.37 -24.90
C GLY A 241 20.86 4.62 -23.63
N LEU A 242 20.39 5.30 -22.59
CA LEU A 242 20.02 4.63 -21.32
C LEU A 242 18.90 3.61 -21.53
N PHE A 243 17.99 3.84 -22.48
CA PHE A 243 16.90 2.91 -22.75
C PHE A 243 17.30 1.72 -23.65
N LYS A 244 18.53 1.66 -24.16
CA LYS A 244 18.96 0.57 -25.05
C LYS A 244 19.12 -0.76 -24.31
N PRO A 245 18.74 -1.88 -24.93
CA PRO A 245 18.21 -1.99 -26.32
C PRO A 245 16.69 -1.76 -26.45
N ASN A 246 15.98 -1.48 -25.36
CA ASN A 246 14.52 -1.43 -25.30
C ASN A 246 13.97 0.00 -25.47
N ASP A 247 14.30 0.65 -26.59
CA ASP A 247 13.87 2.04 -26.87
C ASP A 247 12.34 2.21 -26.86
N GLU A 248 11.58 1.13 -27.08
CA GLU A 248 10.11 1.13 -27.07
C GLU A 248 9.53 1.49 -25.68
N MET A 249 10.27 1.22 -24.59
CA MET A 249 9.86 1.56 -23.22
C MET A 249 9.68 3.07 -23.03
N VAL A 250 10.37 3.91 -23.82
CA VAL A 250 10.27 5.37 -23.72
C VAL A 250 8.85 5.85 -23.99
N ALA A 251 8.17 5.24 -24.96
CA ALA A 251 6.79 5.61 -25.29
C ALA A 251 5.82 5.24 -24.16
N GLU A 252 6.09 4.19 -23.39
CA GLU A 252 5.31 3.81 -22.22
C GLU A 252 5.53 4.79 -21.07
N TRP A 253 6.78 5.17 -20.80
CA TRP A 253 7.10 6.13 -19.76
C TRP A 253 6.59 7.53 -20.05
N GLN A 254 6.68 7.99 -21.30
CA GLN A 254 6.06 9.25 -21.71
C GLN A 254 4.54 9.21 -21.52
N LYS A 255 3.87 8.08 -21.80
CA LYS A 255 2.43 7.92 -21.53
C LYS A 255 2.11 7.91 -20.05
N ILE A 256 2.90 7.23 -19.23
CA ILE A 256 2.73 7.18 -17.76
C ILE A 256 2.93 8.58 -17.18
N ALA A 257 4.05 9.24 -17.49
CA ALA A 257 4.35 10.60 -17.03
C ALA A 257 3.27 11.59 -17.48
N SER A 258 2.85 11.54 -18.74
CA SER A 258 1.75 12.38 -19.25
C SER A 258 0.42 12.06 -18.57
N GLY A 259 0.14 10.79 -18.28
CA GLY A 259 -1.06 10.34 -17.56
C GLY A 259 -1.10 10.89 -16.14
N ILE A 260 0.02 10.79 -15.41
CA ILE A 260 0.18 11.37 -14.07
C ILE A 260 0.01 12.88 -14.15
N GLN A 261 0.71 13.56 -15.06
CA GLN A 261 0.65 15.02 -15.23
C GLN A 261 -0.76 15.52 -15.55
N VAL A 262 -1.45 14.87 -16.49
CA VAL A 262 -2.85 15.21 -16.84
C VAL A 262 -3.78 14.95 -15.65
N GLY A 263 -3.55 13.88 -14.89
CA GLY A 263 -4.26 13.61 -13.64
C GLY A 263 -4.09 14.73 -12.62
N VAL A 264 -2.84 15.16 -12.40
CA VAL A 264 -2.49 16.27 -11.50
C VAL A 264 -3.10 17.59 -11.97
N GLN A 265 -2.98 17.94 -13.25
CA GLN A 265 -3.51 19.19 -13.80
C GLN A 265 -5.05 19.24 -13.76
N ARG A 266 -5.73 18.13 -14.07
CA ARG A 266 -7.19 18.04 -13.98
C ARG A 266 -7.69 18.10 -12.55
N ALA A 267 -7.00 17.46 -11.61
CA ALA A 267 -7.31 17.53 -10.19
C ALA A 267 -7.00 18.91 -9.58
N GLY A 268 -5.92 19.56 -10.04
CA GLY A 268 -5.53 20.90 -9.61
C GLY A 268 -6.47 22.01 -10.10
N GLY A 269 -7.06 21.86 -11.29
CA GLY A 269 -8.03 22.80 -11.85
C GLY A 269 -9.45 22.67 -11.29
N ASP A 270 -9.83 21.48 -10.79
CA ASP A 270 -11.17 21.17 -10.28
C ASP A 270 -11.05 20.39 -8.94
N ARG A 271 -10.35 20.98 -7.96
CA ARG A 271 -9.99 20.41 -6.63
C ARG A 271 -11.15 19.76 -5.85
N LYS A 272 -12.39 19.93 -6.28
CA LYS A 272 -13.61 19.39 -5.66
C LYS A 272 -14.14 18.11 -6.30
N ARG A 273 -13.62 17.64 -7.44
CA ARG A 273 -14.19 16.48 -8.18
C ARG A 273 -13.44 15.15 -8.03
N HIS A 274 -12.25 15.13 -7.44
CA HIS A 274 -11.45 13.93 -7.22
C HIS A 274 -10.99 13.82 -5.76
N GLU A 275 -11.95 13.83 -4.83
CA GLU A 275 -11.70 13.84 -3.38
C GLU A 275 -11.05 12.54 -2.89
N LYS A 276 -11.27 11.42 -3.59
CA LYS A 276 -10.63 10.13 -3.33
C LYS A 276 -10.20 9.45 -4.63
N ILE A 277 -9.03 8.83 -4.60
CA ILE A 277 -8.47 7.99 -5.66
C ILE A 277 -8.44 6.56 -5.13
N ASP A 278 -8.78 5.61 -5.99
CA ASP A 278 -8.78 4.18 -5.65
C ASP A 278 -7.38 3.70 -5.19
N GLN A 279 -7.37 2.90 -4.12
CA GLN A 279 -6.16 2.42 -3.47
C GLN A 279 -5.31 1.51 -4.39
N ASP A 280 -5.95 0.67 -5.21
CA ASP A 280 -5.27 -0.25 -6.11
C ASP A 280 -4.52 0.55 -7.19
N TYR A 281 -5.15 1.60 -7.69
CA TYR A 281 -4.53 2.51 -8.65
C TYR A 281 -3.32 3.25 -8.05
N LEU A 282 -3.40 3.69 -6.79
CA LEU A 282 -2.28 4.37 -6.12
C LEU A 282 -1.08 3.43 -5.91
N ILE A 283 -1.33 2.18 -5.51
CA ILE A 283 -0.30 1.14 -5.39
C ILE A 283 0.37 0.88 -6.74
N LEU A 284 -0.42 0.77 -7.82
CA LEU A 284 0.13 0.61 -9.16
C LEU A 284 1.02 1.78 -9.57
N LEU A 285 0.61 3.02 -9.29
CA LEU A 285 1.42 4.20 -9.57
C LEU A 285 2.73 4.22 -8.76
N LEU A 286 2.66 3.91 -7.47
CA LEU A 286 3.84 3.81 -6.61
C LEU A 286 4.84 2.78 -7.15
N HIS A 287 4.35 1.60 -7.54
CA HIS A 287 5.18 0.57 -8.18
C HIS A 287 5.82 1.07 -9.49
N GLN A 288 5.01 1.60 -10.42
CA GLN A 288 5.49 2.00 -11.74
C GLN A 288 6.57 3.07 -11.64
N VAL A 289 6.37 4.03 -10.75
CA VAL A 289 7.31 5.12 -10.52
C VAL A 289 8.58 4.61 -9.86
N SER A 290 8.54 3.71 -8.86
CA SER A 290 9.79 3.12 -8.36
C SER A 290 10.55 2.37 -9.41
N SER A 291 9.87 1.55 -10.20
CA SER A 291 10.52 0.73 -11.22
C SER A 291 11.21 1.59 -12.28
N PHE A 292 10.59 2.71 -12.68
CA PHE A 292 11.22 3.68 -13.57
C PHE A 292 12.45 4.34 -12.95
N LEU A 293 12.29 4.92 -11.77
CA LEU A 293 13.35 5.68 -11.11
C LEU A 293 14.56 4.79 -10.85
N THR A 294 14.33 3.58 -10.33
CA THR A 294 15.37 2.58 -10.13
C THR A 294 16.07 2.22 -11.43
N PHE A 295 15.31 1.99 -12.51
CA PHE A 295 15.88 1.68 -13.83
C PHE A 295 16.78 2.81 -14.33
N VAL A 296 16.27 4.04 -14.38
CA VAL A 296 17.01 5.20 -14.93
C VAL A 296 18.26 5.48 -14.11
N ILE A 297 18.16 5.50 -12.78
CA ILE A 297 19.29 5.78 -11.89
C ILE A 297 20.38 4.71 -12.06
N LYS A 298 20.03 3.42 -11.93
CA LYS A 298 21.01 2.33 -12.05
C LYS A 298 21.69 2.34 -13.42
N ARG A 299 20.93 2.65 -14.47
CA ARG A 299 21.46 2.68 -15.83
C ARG A 299 22.41 3.85 -16.04
N TYR A 300 22.03 5.04 -15.58
CA TYR A 300 22.87 6.22 -15.59
C TYR A 300 24.19 5.98 -14.84
N GLU A 301 24.11 5.45 -13.62
CA GLU A 301 25.30 5.15 -12.82
C GLU A 301 26.23 4.15 -13.50
N LYS A 302 25.68 3.12 -14.16
CA LYS A 302 26.46 2.06 -14.82
C LYS A 302 27.04 2.47 -16.18
N GLU A 303 26.30 3.23 -16.99
CA GLU A 303 26.70 3.46 -18.38
C GLU A 303 27.43 4.79 -18.61
N ILE A 304 27.25 5.75 -17.71
CA ILE A 304 27.74 7.11 -17.89
C ILE A 304 28.70 7.51 -16.79
N ARG A 305 28.41 7.14 -15.53
CA ARG A 305 29.20 7.56 -14.37
C ARG A 305 30.39 6.63 -14.05
N GLU A 306 30.36 5.37 -14.49
CA GLU A 306 31.48 4.41 -14.43
C GLU A 306 32.51 4.64 -15.56
#